data_AF-A0A7Y6CU94-F1
#
_entry.id   AF-A0A7Y6CU94-F1
#
_cell.length_a   1.000
_cell.length_b   1.000
_cell.length_c   1.000
_cell.angle_alpha   90.00
_cell.angle_beta   90.00
_cell.angle_gamma   90.00
#
_symmetry.space_group_name_H-M   'P 1'
#
loop_
_entity.id
_entity.type
_entity.pdbx_description
1 polymer ?
#
loop_
_entity_poly.entity_id
_entity_poly.type
_entity_poly.pdbx_seq_one_letter_code
_entity_poly.pdbx_strand_id
1 'polypeptide(L)' 'MEPEAVVGAKIRRLREDAGWTLEQLGDRCGMDLSYVSRVERGLKNVQMRTIVRIACGLGVSPATLVEDVRCPEPPVRRTP' A
#
# COMPACT_ATOMS: atom_id res chain seq x y z
N MET A 1 -2.43 -11.07 8.98
CA MET A 1 -2.99 -9.98 8.15
C MET A 1 -2.41 -10.18 6.76
N GLU A 2 -3.24 -10.13 5.72
CA GLU A 2 -2.76 -10.22 4.35
C GLU A 2 -1.80 -9.06 4.01
N PRO A 3 -0.76 -9.27 3.19
CA PRO A 3 0.22 -8.23 2.84
C PRO A 3 -0.42 -6.93 2.34
N GLU A 4 -1.48 -7.03 1.55
CA GLU A 4 -2.21 -5.90 0.99
C GLU A 4 -2.82 -5.01 2.07
N ALA A 5 -3.33 -5.60 3.16
CA ALA A 5 -3.90 -4.84 4.26
C ALA A 5 -2.82 -4.13 5.08
N VAL A 6 -1.63 -4.72 5.22
CA VAL A 6 -0.47 -4.08 5.87
C VAL A 6 -0.03 -2.85 5.07
N VAL A 7 0.17 -3.01 3.77
CA VAL A 7 0.56 -1.91 2.86
C VAL A 7 -0.53 -0.83 2.82
N GLY A 8 -1.80 -1.22 2.71
CA GLY A 8 -2.93 -0.29 2.71
C GLY A 8 -3.00 0.57 3.97
N ALA A 9 -2.81 -0.05 5.14
CA ALA A 9 -2.76 0.66 6.41
C ALA A 9 -1.57 1.64 6.49
N LYS A 10 -0.40 1.25 5.95
CA LYS A 10 0.78 2.13 5.89
C LYS A 10 0.53 3.36 5.02
N ILE A 11 -0.05 3.18 3.84
CA ILE A 11 -0.43 4.27 2.92
C ILE A 11 -1.40 5.23 3.61
N ARG A 12 -2.45 4.67 4.25
CA ARG A 12 -3.44 5.48 4.97
C ARG A 12 -2.79 6.34 6.05
N ARG A 13 -1.91 5.75 6.86
CA ARG A 13 -1.20 6.47 7.92
C ARG A 13 -0.37 7.61 7.36
N LEU A 14 0.46 7.35 6.34
CA LEU A 14 1.28 8.40 5.73
C LEU A 14 0.45 9.52 5.10
N ARG A 15 -0.71 9.19 4.52
CA ARG A 15 -1.66 10.18 4.01
C ARG A 15 -2.22 11.05 5.14
N GLU A 16 -2.64 10.44 6.24
CA GLU A 16 -3.21 11.13 7.41
C GLU A 16 -2.14 12.00 8.11
N ASP A 17 -0.91 11.50 8.25
CA ASP A 17 0.24 12.24 8.79
C ASP A 17 0.59 13.47 7.93
N ALA A 18 0.38 13.39 6.62
CA ALA A 18 0.52 14.51 5.69
C ALA A 18 -0.69 15.48 5.68
N GLY A 19 -1.77 15.16 6.41
CA GLY A 19 -2.99 15.96 6.47
C GLY A 19 -3.82 15.92 5.19
N TRP A 20 -3.73 14.84 4.41
CA TRP A 20 -4.33 14.77 3.08
C TRP A 20 -5.64 13.98 3.05
N THR A 21 -6.59 14.45 2.23
CA THR A 21 -7.79 13.67 1.88
C THR A 21 -7.46 12.59 0.86
N LEU A 22 -8.37 11.61 0.69
CA LEU A 22 -8.24 10.56 -0.32
C LEU A 22 -8.15 11.13 -1.75
N GLU A 23 -8.97 12.13 -2.05
CA GLU A 23 -8.97 12.82 -3.36
C GLU A 23 -7.63 13.47 -3.62
N GLN A 24 -7.10 14.20 -2.63
CA GLN A 24 -5.80 14.85 -2.80
C GLN A 24 -4.66 13.83 -2.98
N LEU A 25 -4.68 12.69 -2.28
CA LEU A 25 -3.70 11.62 -2.55
C LEU A 25 -3.89 11.04 -3.95
N GLY A 26 -5.14 10.83 -4.38
CA GLY A 26 -5.49 10.41 -5.73
C GLY A 26 -4.88 11.32 -6.78
N ASP A 27 -5.12 12.63 -6.68
CA ASP A 27 -4.59 13.63 -7.60
C ASP A 27 -3.06 13.58 -7.68
N ARG A 28 -2.37 13.52 -6.52
CA ARG A 28 -0.90 13.43 -6.46
C ARG A 28 -0.35 12.16 -7.07
N CYS A 29 -1.12 11.07 -7.03
CA CYS A 29 -0.73 9.78 -7.60
C CYS A 29 -1.21 9.61 -9.05
N GLY A 30 -2.04 10.52 -9.56
CA GLY A 30 -2.79 10.38 -10.83
C GLY A 30 -3.81 9.23 -10.80
N MET A 31 -4.43 8.96 -9.64
CA MET A 31 -5.33 7.85 -9.39
C MET A 31 -6.71 8.33 -8.94
N ASP A 32 -7.74 7.57 -9.27
CA ASP A 32 -9.11 7.84 -8.81
C ASP A 32 -9.27 7.61 -7.29
N LEU A 33 -10.06 8.44 -6.61
CA LEU A 33 -10.28 8.38 -5.17
C LEU A 33 -10.80 7.01 -4.70
N SER A 34 -11.64 6.36 -5.51
CA SER A 34 -12.23 5.05 -5.19
C SER A 34 -11.18 3.94 -5.31
N TYR A 35 -10.17 4.14 -6.17
CA TYR A 35 -9.04 3.24 -6.26
C TYR A 35 -8.14 3.38 -5.04
N VAL A 36 -7.78 4.62 -4.66
CA VAL A 36 -6.99 4.91 -3.45
C VAL A 36 -7.68 4.34 -2.20
N SER A 37 -8.99 4.57 -2.05
CA SER A 37 -9.77 4.03 -0.93
C SER A 37 -9.73 2.50 -0.84
N ARG A 38 -9.82 1.81 -1.99
CA ARG A 38 -9.74 0.33 -2.03
C ARG A 38 -8.34 -0.17 -1.69
N VAL A 39 -7.30 0.53 -2.12
CA VAL A 39 -5.90 0.22 -1.80
C VAL A 39 -5.66 0.37 -0.29
N GLU A 40 -6.08 1.48 0.32
CA GLU A 40 -5.92 1.70 1.77
C GLU A 40 -6.63 0.65 2.63
N ARG A 41 -7.72 0.08 2.12
CA ARG A 41 -8.47 -0.99 2.80
C ARG A 41 -7.92 -2.39 2.53
N GLY A 42 -6.85 -2.54 1.74
CA GLY A 42 -6.29 -3.85 1.36
C GLY A 42 -7.23 -4.69 0.48
N LEU A 43 -8.22 -4.08 -0.18
CA LEU A 43 -9.25 -4.79 -0.97
C LEU A 43 -8.80 -5.11 -2.40
N LYS A 44 -7.53 -4.87 -2.71
CA LYS A 44 -6.93 -5.09 -4.02
C LYS A 44 -5.53 -5.65 -3.88
N ASN A 45 -5.21 -6.63 -4.71
CA ASN A 45 -3.83 -7.00 -5.00
C ASN A 45 -3.14 -5.80 -5.65
N VAL A 46 -2.26 -5.16 -4.88
CA VAL A 46 -1.57 -3.93 -5.29
C VAL A 46 -0.37 -4.30 -6.14
N GLN A 47 -0.43 -3.90 -7.41
CA GLN A 47 0.68 -4.12 -8.34
C GLN A 47 1.87 -3.23 -7.99
N MET A 48 3.09 -3.68 -8.29
CA MET A 48 4.32 -2.92 -8.01
C MET A 48 4.27 -1.48 -8.56
N ARG A 49 3.72 -1.29 -9.77
CA ARG A 49 3.54 0.05 -10.36
C ARG A 49 2.66 0.97 -9.51
N THR A 50 1.66 0.42 -8.82
CA THR A 50 0.78 1.18 -7.93
C THR A 50 1.54 1.59 -6.67
N ILE A 51 2.34 0.68 -6.09
CA ILE A 51 3.20 0.97 -4.93
C ILE A 51 4.15 2.13 -5.26
N VAL A 52 4.86 2.05 -6.39
CA VAL A 52 5.79 3.11 -6.82
C VAL A 52 5.07 4.45 -7.00
N ARG A 53 3.92 4.46 -7.69
CA ARG A 53 3.16 5.70 -7.92
C ARG A 53 2.65 6.33 -6.62
N ILE A 54 2.15 5.52 -5.69
CA ILE A 54 1.69 6.01 -4.39
C ILE A 54 2.86 6.54 -3.56
N ALA A 55 3.99 5.83 -3.58
CA ALA A 55 5.20 6.29 -2.89
C ALA A 55 5.68 7.65 -3.44
N CYS A 56 5.69 7.82 -4.77
CA CYS A 56 5.98 9.11 -5.40
C CYS A 56 4.97 10.19 -4.98
N GLY A 57 3.66 9.89 -4.96
CA GLY A 57 2.63 10.84 -4.55
C GLY A 57 2.72 11.25 -3.07
N LEU A 58 3.23 10.36 -2.21
CA LEU A 58 3.52 10.60 -0.79
C LEU A 58 4.91 11.21 -0.54
N GLY A 59 5.79 11.29 -1.55
CA GLY A 59 7.15 11.77 -1.39
C GLY A 59 8.06 10.84 -0.58
N VAL A 60 7.77 9.54 -0.56
CA VAL A 60 8.54 8.53 0.19
C VAL A 60 9.14 7.48 -0.75
N SER A 61 10.05 6.65 -0.23
CA SER A 61 10.57 5.50 -0.97
C SER A 61 9.51 4.38 -1.07
N PRO A 62 9.47 3.59 -2.17
CA PRO A 62 8.58 2.43 -2.25
C PRO A 62 8.81 1.40 -1.12
N ALA A 63 10.05 1.29 -0.62
CA ALA A 63 10.39 0.40 0.48
C ALA A 63 9.63 0.76 1.77
N THR A 64 9.43 2.06 2.03
CA THR A 64 8.67 2.56 3.18
C THR A 64 7.23 2.03 3.21
N LEU A 65 6.62 1.76 2.04
CA LEU A 65 5.25 1.24 1.98
C LEU A 65 5.14 -0.25 2.32
N VAL A 66 6.24 -1.00 2.22
CA VAL A 66 6.28 -2.45 2.40
C VAL A 66 7.13 -2.91 3.58
N GLU A 67 7.74 -1.99 4.33
CA GLU A 67 8.64 -2.31 5.45
C GLU A 67 7.99 -3.14 6.56
N ASP A 68 6.68 -2.97 6.78
CA ASP A 68 5.92 -3.70 7.80
C ASP A 68 5.39 -5.06 7.28
N VAL A 69 5.56 -5.36 5.99
CA VAL A 69 5.12 -6.62 5.39
C VAL A 69 6.02 -7.75 5.87
N ARG A 70 5.43 -8.68 6.64
CA ARG A 70 6.14 -9.88 7.08
C ARG A 70 6.14 -10.92 5.97
N CYS A 71 7.28 -11.59 5.81
CA CYS A 71 7.35 -12.76 4.95
C CYS A 71 6.51 -13.89 5.59
N PRO A 72 5.54 -14.48 4.88
CA PRO A 72 4.88 -15.67 5.37
C PRO A 72 5.90 -16.80 5.48
N GLU A 73 5.76 -17.66 6.49
CA GLU A 73 6.62 -18.84 6.62
C GLU A 73 6.54 -19.67 5.33
N PRO A 74 7.68 -20.07 4.75
CA PRO A 74 7.66 -20.89 3.54
C PRO A 74 6.90 -22.19 3.85
N PRO A 75 6.11 -22.70 2.90
CA PRO A 75 5.39 -23.95 3.11
C PRO A 75 6.42 -25.04 3.43
N VAL A 76 6.34 -25.59 4.64
CA VAL A 76 7.19 -26.70 5.07
C VAL A 76 6.89 -27.87 4.13
N ARG A 77 7.83 -28.17 3.23
CA ARG A 77 7.74 -29.37 2.39
C ARG A 77 7.78 -30.57 3.34
N ARG A 78 6.63 -31.22 3.54
CA ARG A 78 6.58 -32.57 4.07
C ARG A 78 7.08 -33.49 2.95
N THR A 79 8.36 -33.82 2.98
CA THR A 79 8.91 -34.91 2.16
C THR A 79 8.24 -36.21 2.63
N PRO A 80 7.82 -37.10 1.71
CA PRO A 80 7.26 -38.40 2.07
C PRO A 80 8.24 -39.27 2.85
#